data_AF-A0A350LVE1-F1
#
_entry.id   AF-A0A350LVE1-F1
#
_cell.length_a   1.000
_cell.length_b   1.000
_cell.length_c   1.000
_cell.angle_alpha   90.00
_cell.angle_beta   90.00
_cell.angle_gamma   90.00
#
_symmetry.space_group_name_H-M   'P 1'
#
loop_
_entity.id
_entity.type
_entity.pdbx_description
1 polymer ?
#
loop_
_entity_poly.entity_id
_entity_poly.type
_entity_poly.pdbx_seq_one_letter_code
_entity_poly.pdbx_strand_id
1 'polypeptide(L)'
;ANITIEAVSRGDIRRNLPSAACFVVPNVDSLAEYRRARGTQATDWTRITRREKIAIFVPNDASPQETRDCLHEELAQALGPLNDLYRLSDSVFNDDNVHAVLTGFDTLILRAYYAPELRAGMSRQEVAQRLPAILSRLNPAGDRIAPRFAGPTPRAWIDAIQTALGPGAHASARRAAAIDAVRIAQTIGWTDHRRAFSHFALGRLAQSSDPDFAREQFVIADRFYATMPGTGLHRAYVAAQLASHAIARGDGEEALEMLTPQVAVAERFENAALVATLKMLQAEALEIENRVAEARSVRLDSLGWARYGYGADWAVQAKLREVGALNPLRGPNG
;
A
#
# COMPACT_ATOMS: atom_id res chain seq x y z
N ALA A 1 3.01 -26.90 -3.09
CA ALA A 1 1.86 -26.64 -3.98
C ALA A 1 2.39 -26.45 -5.38
N ASN A 2 1.66 -26.93 -6.38
CA ASN A 2 1.79 -26.46 -7.75
C ASN A 2 1.07 -25.11 -7.82
N ILE A 3 1.79 -24.06 -8.21
CA ILE A 3 1.25 -22.70 -8.34
C ILE A 3 1.18 -22.38 -9.82
N THR A 4 -0.03 -22.12 -10.30
CA THR A 4 -0.29 -21.68 -11.67
C THR A 4 -0.52 -20.17 -11.66
N ILE A 5 0.23 -19.43 -12.48
CA ILE A 5 0.02 -17.99 -12.65
C ILE A 5 -0.64 -17.80 -14.02
N GLU A 6 -1.86 -17.28 -14.03
CA GLU A 6 -2.61 -16.99 -15.26
C GLU A 6 -2.75 -15.48 -15.43
N ALA A 7 -2.23 -14.97 -16.54
CA ALA A 7 -2.37 -13.56 -16.93
C ALA A 7 -3.71 -13.37 -17.64
N VAL A 8 -4.59 -12.52 -17.09
CA VAL A 8 -5.96 -12.29 -17.56
C VAL A 8 -6.26 -10.80 -17.66
N SER A 9 -7.33 -10.39 -18.33
CA SER A 9 -7.70 -8.97 -18.37
C SER A 9 -8.29 -8.48 -17.04
N ARG A 10 -8.11 -7.22 -16.66
CA ARG A 10 -8.84 -6.59 -15.54
C ARG A 10 -10.35 -6.70 -15.70
N GLY A 11 -10.85 -6.74 -16.93
CA GLY A 11 -12.27 -6.99 -17.21
C GLY A 11 -12.71 -8.39 -16.75
N ASP A 12 -11.88 -9.41 -17.00
CA ASP A 12 -12.12 -10.78 -16.53
C ASP A 12 -12.03 -10.90 -15.01
N ILE A 13 -11.07 -10.23 -14.38
CA ILE A 13 -10.93 -10.20 -12.92
C ILE A 13 -12.21 -9.60 -12.30
N ARG A 14 -12.60 -8.39 -12.71
CA ARG A 14 -13.77 -7.69 -12.14
C ARG A 14 -15.09 -8.42 -12.35
N ARG A 15 -15.24 -9.20 -13.43
CA ARG A 15 -16.42 -10.06 -13.64
C ARG A 15 -16.55 -11.17 -12.60
N ASN A 16 -15.43 -11.59 -12.01
CA ASN A 16 -15.37 -12.68 -11.05
C ASN A 16 -15.24 -12.18 -9.61
N LEU A 17 -14.46 -11.12 -9.38
CA LEU A 17 -14.27 -10.43 -8.10
C LEU A 17 -14.21 -8.90 -8.36
N PRO A 18 -15.34 -8.19 -8.24
CA PRO A 18 -15.45 -6.78 -8.66
C PRO A 18 -14.49 -5.80 -7.98
N SER A 19 -14.09 -6.08 -6.74
CA SER A 19 -13.22 -5.22 -5.94
C SER A 19 -11.74 -5.59 -6.02
N ALA A 20 -11.38 -6.66 -6.73
CA ALA A 20 -10.03 -7.20 -6.75
C ALA A 20 -9.22 -6.66 -7.94
N ALA A 21 -7.95 -6.33 -7.71
CA ALA A 21 -6.98 -6.03 -8.77
C ALA A 21 -6.35 -7.32 -9.34
N CYS A 22 -6.08 -8.26 -8.44
CA CYS A 22 -5.61 -9.62 -8.63
C CYS A 22 -6.20 -10.48 -7.51
N PHE A 23 -6.09 -11.81 -7.62
CA PHE A 23 -6.55 -12.70 -6.56
C PHE A 23 -5.93 -14.10 -6.66
N VAL A 24 -5.78 -14.74 -5.51
CA VAL A 24 -5.32 -16.12 -5.34
C VAL A 24 -6.49 -17.04 -4.97
N VAL A 25 -6.56 -18.20 -5.64
CA VAL A 25 -7.61 -19.20 -5.42
C VAL A 25 -7.02 -20.58 -5.24
N PRO A 26 -7.50 -21.37 -4.27
CA PRO A 26 -7.02 -22.73 -4.09
C PRO A 26 -7.77 -23.73 -4.97
N ASN A 27 -7.12 -24.87 -5.20
CA ASN A 27 -7.67 -26.06 -5.84
C ASN A 27 -8.20 -25.86 -7.27
N VAL A 28 -7.67 -24.86 -7.98
CA VAL A 28 -7.96 -24.59 -9.40
C VAL A 28 -6.67 -24.26 -10.16
N ASP A 29 -6.65 -24.45 -11.49
CA ASP A 29 -5.52 -24.09 -12.37
C ASP A 29 -5.83 -22.91 -13.28
N SER A 30 -7.12 -22.60 -13.49
CA SER A 30 -7.51 -21.59 -14.48
C SER A 30 -8.73 -20.79 -14.06
N LEU A 31 -8.91 -19.63 -14.69
CA LEU A 31 -10.05 -18.75 -14.42
C LEU A 31 -11.37 -19.41 -14.85
N ALA A 32 -11.33 -20.23 -15.90
CA ALA A 32 -12.47 -21.02 -16.35
C ALA A 32 -12.88 -22.08 -15.30
N GLU A 33 -11.91 -22.71 -14.63
CA GLU A 33 -12.16 -23.64 -13.54
C GLU A 33 -12.69 -22.90 -12.31
N TYR A 34 -12.10 -21.77 -11.94
CA TYR A 34 -12.61 -20.92 -10.86
C TYR A 34 -14.07 -20.53 -11.08
N ARG A 35 -14.45 -20.09 -12.29
CA ARG A 35 -15.85 -19.74 -12.63
C ARG A 35 -16.84 -20.85 -12.31
N ARG A 36 -16.46 -22.11 -12.55
CA ARG A 36 -17.29 -23.29 -12.27
C ARG A 36 -17.30 -23.66 -10.79
N ALA A 37 -16.17 -23.44 -10.10
CA ALA A 37 -15.98 -23.85 -8.71
C ALA A 37 -16.27 -22.75 -7.68
N ARG A 38 -16.49 -21.50 -8.10
CA ARG A 38 -16.71 -20.37 -7.18
C ARG A 38 -17.93 -20.62 -6.30
N GLY A 39 -17.81 -20.30 -5.02
CA GLY A 39 -18.89 -20.50 -4.03
C GLY A 39 -19.10 -21.96 -3.62
N THR A 40 -18.27 -22.89 -4.11
CA THR A 40 -18.25 -24.28 -3.64
C THR A 40 -17.18 -24.48 -2.58
N GLN A 41 -17.25 -25.60 -1.86
CA GLN A 41 -16.27 -25.99 -0.85
C GLN A 41 -14.84 -26.17 -1.42
N ALA A 42 -14.70 -26.38 -2.74
CA ALA A 42 -13.41 -26.58 -3.37
C ALA A 42 -12.52 -25.33 -3.31
N THR A 43 -13.12 -24.13 -3.35
CA THR A 43 -12.39 -22.85 -3.36
C THR A 43 -12.37 -22.18 -1.98
N ASP A 44 -12.85 -22.87 -0.94
CA ASP A 44 -12.93 -22.35 0.43
C ASP A 44 -11.63 -22.55 1.19
N TRP A 45 -10.87 -21.46 1.38
CA TRP A 45 -9.61 -21.43 2.13
C TRP A 45 -9.71 -21.98 3.55
N THR A 46 -10.87 -21.84 4.21
CA THR A 46 -11.04 -22.27 5.62
C THR A 46 -11.02 -23.78 5.78
N ARG A 47 -11.21 -24.53 4.69
CA ARG A 47 -11.27 -25.99 4.68
C ARG A 47 -9.96 -26.64 4.23
N ILE A 48 -8.96 -25.84 3.89
CA ILE A 48 -7.70 -26.32 3.35
C ILE A 48 -6.73 -26.61 4.48
N THR A 49 -6.37 -27.88 4.61
CA THR A 49 -5.29 -28.30 5.53
C THR A 49 -3.93 -28.28 4.82
N ARG A 50 -3.88 -28.69 3.55
CA ARG A 50 -2.65 -28.73 2.75
C ARG A 50 -2.87 -28.04 1.41
N ARG A 51 -1.93 -27.17 1.03
CA ARG A 51 -1.92 -26.48 -0.27
C ARG A 51 -1.23 -27.37 -1.30
N GLU A 52 -2.03 -27.98 -2.16
CA GLU A 52 -1.53 -28.83 -3.25
C GLU A 52 -1.55 -28.11 -4.59
N LYS A 53 -2.61 -27.35 -4.85
CA LYS A 53 -2.87 -26.66 -6.12
C LYS A 53 -3.40 -25.27 -5.82
N ILE A 54 -2.77 -24.24 -6.38
CA ILE A 54 -3.17 -22.83 -6.22
C ILE A 54 -3.07 -22.14 -7.58
N ALA A 55 -4.05 -21.31 -7.93
CA ALA A 55 -3.97 -20.40 -9.06
C ALA A 55 -3.87 -18.96 -8.58
N ILE A 56 -3.07 -18.16 -9.28
CA ILE A 56 -2.94 -16.72 -9.12
C ILE A 56 -3.40 -16.07 -10.43
N PHE A 57 -4.31 -15.10 -10.34
CA PHE A 57 -4.81 -14.36 -11.50
C PHE A 57 -4.29 -12.93 -11.45
N VAL A 58 -3.45 -12.57 -12.42
CA VAL A 58 -2.83 -11.24 -12.52
C VAL A 58 -3.29 -10.49 -13.76
N PRO A 59 -3.45 -9.15 -13.69
CA PRO A 59 -3.86 -8.36 -14.84
C PRO A 59 -2.73 -8.27 -15.87
N ASN A 60 -3.06 -8.53 -17.14
CA ASN A 60 -2.15 -8.38 -18.29
C ASN A 60 -2.25 -6.99 -18.96
N ASP A 61 -3.21 -6.17 -18.53
CA ASP A 61 -3.54 -4.83 -19.02
C ASP A 61 -3.35 -3.75 -17.93
N ALA A 62 -2.49 -4.03 -16.94
CA ALA A 62 -2.06 -3.12 -15.88
C ALA A 62 -0.66 -2.53 -16.14
N SER A 63 -0.21 -1.61 -15.27
CA SER A 63 1.18 -1.13 -15.34
C SER A 63 2.17 -2.23 -14.94
N PRO A 64 3.42 -2.18 -15.42
CA PRO A 64 4.45 -3.14 -14.99
C PRO A 64 4.60 -3.23 -13.48
N GLN A 65 4.56 -2.10 -12.78
CA GLN A 65 4.57 -2.07 -11.32
C GLN A 65 3.35 -2.78 -10.75
N GLU A 66 2.12 -2.44 -11.15
CA GLU A 66 0.92 -3.06 -10.58
C GLU A 66 0.87 -4.58 -10.80
N THR A 67 1.28 -5.06 -11.98
CA THR A 67 1.41 -6.51 -12.21
C THR A 67 2.44 -7.13 -11.27
N ARG A 68 3.58 -6.47 -11.03
CA ARG A 68 4.60 -6.93 -10.07
C ARG A 68 4.07 -6.93 -8.64
N ASP A 69 3.40 -5.87 -8.23
CA ASP A 69 2.85 -5.70 -6.88
C ASP A 69 1.82 -6.81 -6.59
N CYS A 70 0.93 -7.08 -7.55
CA CYS A 70 0.03 -8.23 -7.53
C CYS A 70 0.77 -9.57 -7.43
N LEU A 71 1.87 -9.76 -8.16
CA LEU A 71 2.66 -10.99 -8.04
C LEU A 71 3.30 -11.13 -6.66
N HIS A 72 3.75 -10.05 -6.03
CA HIS A 72 4.29 -10.10 -4.67
C HIS A 72 3.22 -10.54 -3.67
N GLU A 73 2.07 -9.88 -3.69
CA GLU A 73 0.97 -10.16 -2.76
C GLU A 73 0.41 -11.57 -2.94
N GLU A 74 -0.04 -11.90 -4.15
CA GLU A 74 -0.76 -13.15 -4.41
C GLU A 74 0.15 -14.37 -4.31
N LEU A 75 1.43 -14.23 -4.69
CA LEU A 75 2.39 -15.32 -4.49
C LEU A 75 2.70 -15.52 -3.01
N ALA A 76 2.89 -14.44 -2.26
CA ALA A 76 3.13 -14.54 -0.83
C ALA A 76 1.92 -15.14 -0.11
N GLN A 77 0.71 -14.77 -0.49
CA GLN A 77 -0.52 -15.36 0.04
C GLN A 77 -0.70 -16.83 -0.39
N ALA A 78 -0.34 -17.19 -1.62
CA ALA A 78 -0.31 -18.58 -2.12
C ALA A 78 0.66 -19.47 -1.33
N LEU A 79 1.78 -18.91 -0.89
CA LEU A 79 2.77 -19.57 -0.04
C LEU A 79 2.33 -19.60 1.44
N GLY A 80 1.81 -18.47 1.93
CA GLY A 80 1.22 -18.26 3.26
C GLY A 80 1.99 -17.21 4.09
N PRO A 81 1.36 -16.53 5.06
CA PRO A 81 -0.06 -16.54 5.46
C PRO A 81 -1.00 -15.88 4.45
N LEU A 82 -2.31 -16.05 4.63
CA LEU A 82 -3.34 -15.49 3.73
C LEU A 82 -4.01 -14.22 4.28
N ASN A 83 -3.99 -14.02 5.61
CA ASN A 83 -4.76 -12.94 6.23
C ASN A 83 -4.04 -11.61 6.11
N ASP A 84 -4.75 -10.60 5.64
CA ASP A 84 -4.30 -9.22 5.73
C ASP A 84 -4.68 -8.60 7.07
N LEU A 85 -3.70 -7.96 7.70
CA LEU A 85 -3.79 -7.45 9.05
C LEU A 85 -3.29 -6.01 9.08
N TYR A 86 -4.22 -5.06 9.25
CA TYR A 86 -3.94 -3.63 9.43
C TYR A 86 -2.94 -3.27 10.52
N ARG A 87 -2.59 -4.21 11.40
CA ARG A 87 -1.61 -3.99 12.47
C ARG A 87 -0.17 -4.30 12.07
N LEU A 88 0.09 -4.70 10.81
CA LEU A 88 1.41 -5.02 10.28
C LEU A 88 1.97 -3.85 9.46
N SER A 89 2.62 -2.88 10.12
CA SER A 89 3.08 -1.65 9.46
C SER A 89 4.17 -1.84 8.39
N ASP A 90 4.90 -2.95 8.42
CA ASP A 90 6.03 -3.26 7.53
C ASP A 90 5.76 -4.61 6.85
N SER A 91 4.70 -4.69 6.04
CA SER A 91 4.25 -5.95 5.45
C SER A 91 3.35 -5.72 4.25
N VAL A 92 3.48 -6.58 3.24
CA VAL A 92 2.49 -6.70 2.15
C VAL A 92 1.17 -7.31 2.65
N PHE A 93 1.18 -8.07 3.75
CA PHE A 93 -0.03 -8.62 4.40
C PHE A 93 -0.78 -7.54 5.23
N ASN A 94 -0.76 -6.29 4.78
CA ASN A 94 -1.45 -5.18 5.39
C ASN A 94 -2.37 -4.55 4.34
N ASP A 95 -3.65 -4.45 4.67
CA ASP A 95 -4.73 -3.95 3.81
C ASP A 95 -4.73 -2.41 3.69
N ASP A 96 -3.57 -1.77 3.87
CA ASP A 96 -3.35 -0.33 3.69
C ASP A 96 -2.79 0.03 2.29
N ASN A 97 -2.39 -0.99 1.51
CA ASN A 97 -1.83 -0.88 0.15
C ASN A 97 -0.59 0.03 0.05
N VAL A 98 0.21 0.13 1.13
CA VAL A 98 1.42 0.95 1.13
C VAL A 98 2.63 0.17 0.64
N HIS A 99 2.81 -1.08 1.09
CA HIS A 99 3.93 -1.94 0.69
C HIS A 99 3.58 -2.71 -0.58
N ALA A 100 4.37 -2.47 -1.62
CA ALA A 100 4.20 -3.05 -2.96
C ALA A 100 5.09 -4.28 -3.20
N VAL A 101 6.07 -4.52 -2.33
CA VAL A 101 7.04 -5.62 -2.43
C VAL A 101 7.22 -6.28 -1.07
N LEU A 102 7.69 -7.53 -1.08
CA LEU A 102 7.94 -8.26 0.17
C LEU A 102 9.01 -7.57 1.01
N THR A 103 8.66 -7.33 2.27
CA THR A 103 9.57 -6.75 3.25
C THR A 103 10.46 -7.81 3.89
N GLY A 104 11.40 -7.36 4.74
CA GLY A 104 12.17 -8.26 5.59
C GLY A 104 11.27 -9.05 6.57
N PHE A 105 10.19 -8.43 7.06
CA PHE A 105 9.20 -9.10 7.90
C PHE A 105 8.50 -10.21 7.12
N ASP A 106 7.97 -9.93 5.92
CA ASP A 106 7.26 -10.91 5.11
C ASP A 106 8.14 -12.11 4.78
N THR A 107 9.40 -11.85 4.40
CA THR A 107 10.39 -12.88 4.13
C THR A 107 10.67 -13.75 5.36
N LEU A 108 10.78 -13.16 6.56
CA LEU A 108 10.94 -13.91 7.80
C LEU A 108 9.72 -14.78 8.09
N ILE A 109 8.51 -14.26 7.91
CA ILE A 109 7.26 -14.99 8.11
C ILE A 109 7.16 -16.16 7.13
N LEU A 110 7.46 -15.96 5.85
CA LEU A 110 7.49 -17.03 4.85
C LEU A 110 8.50 -18.12 5.24
N ARG A 111 9.73 -17.75 5.64
CA ARG A 111 10.73 -18.72 6.10
C ARG A 111 10.28 -19.50 7.34
N ALA A 112 9.62 -18.83 8.29
CA ALA A 112 9.07 -19.48 9.47
C ALA A 112 7.91 -20.42 9.11
N TYR A 113 7.05 -20.03 8.16
CA TYR A 113 5.92 -20.83 7.69
C TYR A 113 6.37 -22.17 7.08
N TYR A 114 7.54 -22.19 6.44
CA TYR A 114 8.16 -23.39 5.86
C TYR A 114 9.21 -24.07 6.77
N ALA A 115 9.28 -23.69 8.05
CA ALA A 115 10.20 -24.34 8.98
C ALA A 115 9.81 -25.82 9.16
N PRO A 116 10.77 -26.77 9.17
CA PRO A 116 10.50 -28.21 9.22
C PRO A 116 9.76 -28.65 10.50
N GLU A 117 9.83 -27.84 11.55
CA GLU A 117 9.13 -28.06 12.81
C GLU A 117 7.61 -27.82 12.69
N LEU A 118 7.16 -27.08 11.67
CA LEU A 118 5.75 -26.81 11.38
C LEU A 118 5.21 -27.78 10.32
N ARG A 119 4.01 -28.32 10.57
CA ARG A 119 3.34 -29.25 9.65
C ARG A 119 1.89 -28.84 9.44
N ALA A 120 1.38 -29.14 8.25
CA ALA A 120 -0.04 -28.98 7.93
C ALA A 120 -0.92 -29.71 8.96
N GLY A 121 -2.01 -29.07 9.39
CA GLY A 121 -2.94 -29.61 10.40
C GLY A 121 -2.59 -29.30 11.85
N MET A 122 -1.44 -28.66 12.13
CA MET A 122 -1.15 -28.18 13.49
C MET A 122 -2.15 -27.12 13.95
N SER A 123 -2.56 -27.22 15.21
CA SER A 123 -3.35 -26.20 15.89
C SER A 123 -2.55 -24.92 16.11
N ARG A 124 -3.26 -23.80 16.32
CA ARG A 124 -2.64 -22.52 16.66
C ARG A 124 -1.74 -22.61 17.90
N GLN A 125 -2.11 -23.41 18.89
CA GLN A 125 -1.33 -23.59 20.11
C GLN A 125 -0.03 -24.36 19.85
N GLU A 126 -0.08 -25.44 19.05
CA GLU A 126 1.10 -26.20 18.66
C GLU A 126 2.10 -25.35 17.88
N VAL A 127 1.61 -24.52 16.96
CA VAL A 127 2.46 -23.57 16.22
C VAL A 127 3.05 -22.54 17.18
N ALA A 128 2.24 -21.94 18.05
CA ALA A 128 2.69 -20.93 19.00
C ALA A 128 3.80 -21.43 19.94
N GLN A 129 3.77 -22.72 20.34
CA GLN A 129 4.81 -23.33 21.15
C GLN A 129 6.15 -23.51 20.41
N ARG A 130 6.14 -23.59 19.08
CA ARG A 130 7.34 -23.81 18.24
C ARG A 130 7.94 -22.51 17.71
N LEU A 131 7.10 -21.49 17.51
CA LEU A 131 7.52 -20.22 16.94
C LEU A 131 8.72 -19.56 17.64
N PRO A 132 8.84 -19.53 18.98
CA PRO A 132 9.98 -18.89 19.63
C PRO A 132 11.32 -19.47 19.15
N ALA A 133 11.51 -20.79 19.22
CA ALA A 133 12.76 -21.43 18.79
C ALA A 133 13.05 -21.24 17.29
N ILE A 134 12.01 -21.30 16.45
CA ILE A 134 12.14 -21.05 15.00
C ILE A 134 12.60 -19.61 14.76
N LEU A 135 11.99 -18.63 15.43
CA LEU A 135 12.30 -17.21 15.24
C LEU A 135 13.67 -16.85 15.80
N SER A 136 14.10 -17.39 16.95
CA SER A 136 15.46 -17.18 17.48
C SER A 136 16.53 -17.71 16.51
N ARG A 137 16.25 -18.84 15.83
CA ARG A 137 17.14 -19.38 14.80
C ARG A 137 17.14 -18.54 13.51
N LEU A 138 15.98 -18.06 13.07
CA LEU A 138 15.84 -17.32 11.80
C LEU A 138 16.22 -15.84 11.91
N ASN A 139 16.05 -15.24 13.10
CA ASN A 139 16.30 -13.82 13.38
C ASN A 139 16.82 -13.63 14.83
N PRO A 140 18.06 -14.06 15.14
CA PRO A 140 18.63 -13.98 16.49
C PRO A 140 18.80 -12.54 17.00
N ALA A 141 18.86 -11.54 16.11
CA ALA A 141 18.87 -10.14 16.51
C ALA A 141 17.57 -9.72 17.20
N GLY A 142 16.44 -10.35 16.83
CA GLY A 142 15.12 -10.09 17.42
C GLY A 142 15.03 -10.46 18.90
N ASP A 143 15.82 -11.45 19.36
CA ASP A 143 15.85 -11.87 20.77
C ASP A 143 16.33 -10.76 21.72
N ARG A 144 17.02 -9.74 21.18
CA ARG A 144 17.55 -8.59 21.94
C ARG A 144 16.61 -7.39 21.94
N ILE A 145 15.47 -7.47 21.26
CA ILE A 145 14.53 -6.37 21.07
C ILE A 145 13.28 -6.66 21.90
N ALA A 146 12.84 -5.69 22.71
CA ALA A 146 11.60 -5.83 23.46
C ALA A 146 10.39 -5.96 22.49
N PRO A 147 9.49 -6.93 22.73
CA PRO A 147 8.34 -7.14 21.86
C PRO A 147 7.39 -5.93 21.89
N ARG A 148 6.88 -5.55 20.72
CA ARG A 148 5.84 -4.53 20.58
C ARG A 148 4.54 -5.21 20.14
N PHE A 149 3.56 -5.26 21.04
CA PHE A 149 2.30 -5.92 20.75
C PHE A 149 1.27 -4.92 20.22
N ALA A 150 0.88 -5.09 18.96
CA ALA A 150 -0.29 -4.42 18.40
C ALA A 150 -1.54 -5.28 18.63
N GLY A 151 -2.48 -4.75 19.43
CA GLY A 151 -3.78 -5.39 19.68
C GLY A 151 -4.58 -5.62 18.38
N PRO A 152 -5.62 -6.48 18.40
CA PRO A 152 -6.47 -6.72 17.25
C PRO A 152 -7.13 -5.42 16.75
N THR A 153 -7.35 -5.33 15.44
CA THR A 153 -8.05 -4.20 14.81
C THR A 153 -9.57 -4.45 14.86
N PRO A 154 -10.39 -3.58 15.49
CA PRO A 154 -11.83 -3.79 15.56
C PRO A 154 -12.50 -3.75 14.19
N ARG A 155 -13.52 -4.61 13.99
CA ARG A 155 -14.25 -4.69 12.73
C ARG A 155 -14.88 -3.36 12.33
N ALA A 156 -15.41 -2.61 13.29
CA ALA A 156 -15.98 -1.28 13.03
C ALA A 156 -14.96 -0.29 12.43
N TRP A 157 -13.69 -0.36 12.82
CA TRP A 157 -12.64 0.49 12.20
C TRP A 157 -12.31 0.01 10.78
N ILE A 158 -12.24 -1.31 10.58
CA ILE A 158 -12.00 -1.92 9.26
C ILE A 158 -13.11 -1.50 8.28
N ASP A 159 -14.37 -1.65 8.68
CA ASP A 159 -15.52 -1.27 7.85
C ASP A 159 -15.51 0.23 7.50
N ALA A 160 -15.11 1.07 8.45
CA ALA A 160 -14.98 2.51 8.24
C ALA A 160 -13.88 2.84 7.21
N ILE A 161 -12.71 2.22 7.31
CA ILE A 161 -11.62 2.38 6.36
C ILE A 161 -11.98 1.85 4.97
N GLN A 162 -12.56 0.66 4.90
CA GLN A 162 -12.99 0.04 3.64
C GLN A 162 -14.08 0.89 2.96
N THR A 163 -15.00 1.48 3.72
CA THR A 163 -15.99 2.43 3.18
C THR A 163 -15.35 3.74 2.72
N ALA A 164 -14.35 4.25 3.46
CA ALA A 164 -13.68 5.50 3.13
C ALA A 164 -12.82 5.39 1.85
N LEU A 165 -12.08 4.30 1.70
CA LEU A 165 -11.08 4.15 0.63
C LEU A 165 -11.53 3.24 -0.52
N GLY A 166 -12.46 2.32 -0.25
CA GLY A 166 -12.97 1.36 -1.23
C GLY A 166 -13.91 1.97 -2.28
N PRO A 167 -14.21 1.20 -3.33
CA PRO A 167 -15.15 1.61 -4.37
C PRO A 167 -16.61 1.55 -3.89
N GLY A 168 -17.50 2.29 -4.56
CA GLY A 168 -18.96 2.13 -4.43
C GLY A 168 -19.66 3.12 -3.48
N ALA A 169 -18.96 3.74 -2.54
CA ALA A 169 -19.54 4.76 -1.66
C ALA A 169 -19.48 6.18 -2.28
N HIS A 170 -20.53 6.99 -2.09
CA HIS A 170 -20.54 8.40 -2.48
C HIS A 170 -19.61 9.24 -1.60
N ALA A 171 -19.17 10.40 -2.09
CA ALA A 171 -18.15 11.23 -1.43
C ALA A 171 -18.49 11.61 0.03
N SER A 172 -19.74 11.94 0.33
CA SER A 172 -20.19 12.27 1.70
C SER A 172 -20.07 11.07 2.65
N ALA A 173 -20.51 9.89 2.21
CA ALA A 173 -20.41 8.65 2.98
C ALA A 173 -18.94 8.26 3.24
N ARG A 174 -18.07 8.40 2.22
CA ARG A 174 -16.64 8.15 2.36
C ARG A 174 -16.00 9.05 3.41
N ARG A 175 -16.34 10.34 3.41
CA ARG A 175 -15.85 11.30 4.40
C ARG A 175 -16.35 10.99 5.81
N ALA A 176 -17.64 10.69 5.97
CA ALA A 176 -18.20 10.30 7.25
C ALA A 176 -17.50 9.06 7.82
N ALA A 177 -17.26 8.05 6.98
CA ALA A 177 -16.55 6.83 7.37
C ALA A 177 -15.08 7.12 7.78
N ALA A 178 -14.38 8.01 7.09
CA ALA A 178 -13.03 8.41 7.48
C ALA A 178 -13.00 9.15 8.83
N ILE A 179 -13.98 10.02 9.09
CA ILE A 179 -14.15 10.68 10.40
C ILE A 179 -14.41 9.64 11.48
N ASP A 180 -15.25 8.64 11.21
CA ASP A 180 -15.50 7.53 12.14
C ASP A 180 -14.26 6.69 12.42
N ALA A 181 -13.44 6.38 11.40
CA ALA A 181 -12.18 5.68 11.59
C ALA A 181 -11.24 6.44 12.53
N VAL A 182 -11.12 7.77 12.35
CA VAL A 182 -10.38 8.64 13.28
C VAL A 182 -11.01 8.60 14.68
N ARG A 183 -12.32 8.77 14.82
CA ARG A 183 -12.99 8.76 16.13
C ARG A 183 -12.76 7.44 16.89
N ILE A 184 -12.88 6.30 16.19
CA ILE A 184 -12.64 4.97 16.75
C ILE A 184 -11.19 4.83 17.22
N ALA A 185 -10.22 5.23 16.38
CA ALA A 185 -8.81 5.16 16.76
C ALA A 185 -8.45 6.07 17.96
N GLN A 186 -9.13 7.22 18.15
CA GLN A 186 -8.97 8.04 19.37
C GLN A 186 -9.54 7.35 20.59
N THR A 187 -10.75 6.81 20.46
CA THR A 187 -11.50 6.19 21.56
C THR A 187 -10.76 4.98 22.10
N ILE A 188 -10.14 4.18 21.22
CA ILE A 188 -9.30 3.05 21.62
C ILE A 188 -7.96 3.51 22.23
N GLY A 189 -7.53 4.74 21.94
CA GLY A 189 -6.25 5.28 22.38
C GLY A 189 -5.07 4.78 21.56
N TRP A 190 -5.25 4.50 20.26
CA TRP A 190 -4.14 4.10 19.41
C TRP A 190 -3.16 5.24 19.17
N THR A 191 -1.88 4.93 19.38
CA THR A 191 -0.74 5.80 19.09
C THR A 191 0.17 5.23 17.98
N ASP A 192 -0.31 4.22 17.25
CA ASP A 192 0.44 3.49 16.22
C ASP A 192 0.08 3.92 14.79
N HIS A 193 0.58 3.20 13.78
CA HIS A 193 0.38 3.52 12.36
C HIS A 193 -1.08 3.48 11.91
N ARG A 194 -1.98 2.76 12.61
CA ARG A 194 -3.42 2.73 12.28
C ARG A 194 -4.09 4.06 12.60
N ARG A 195 -3.64 4.71 13.68
CA ARG A 195 -4.03 6.09 14.00
C ARG A 195 -3.60 7.04 12.89
N ALA A 196 -2.34 6.92 12.46
CA ALA A 196 -1.79 7.71 11.37
C ALA A 196 -2.55 7.49 10.05
N PHE A 197 -2.84 6.24 9.70
CA PHE A 197 -3.55 5.87 8.48
C PHE A 197 -4.97 6.43 8.44
N SER A 198 -5.67 6.46 9.59
CA SER A 198 -7.00 7.07 9.70
C SER A 198 -6.96 8.56 9.34
N HIS A 199 -5.96 9.30 9.84
CA HIS A 199 -5.77 10.70 9.51
C HIS A 199 -5.35 10.91 8.05
N PHE A 200 -4.45 10.08 7.53
CA PHE A 200 -4.04 10.13 6.13
C PHE A 200 -5.22 9.93 5.18
N ALA A 201 -6.07 8.93 5.45
CA ALA A 201 -7.29 8.67 4.68
C ALA A 201 -8.27 9.86 4.72
N LEU A 202 -8.47 10.45 5.91
CA LEU A 202 -9.33 11.63 6.06
C LEU A 202 -8.78 12.84 5.29
N GLY A 203 -7.47 13.10 5.38
CA GLY A 203 -6.82 14.17 4.62
C GLY A 203 -7.03 14.02 3.12
N ARG A 204 -6.82 12.81 2.58
CA ARG A 204 -7.04 12.53 1.14
C ARG A 204 -8.47 12.81 0.68
N LEU A 205 -9.48 12.55 1.52
CA LEU A 205 -10.89 12.76 1.18
C LEU A 205 -11.38 14.19 1.40
N ALA A 206 -10.62 15.00 2.16
CA ALA A 206 -10.89 16.40 2.39
C ALA A 206 -10.20 17.32 1.39
N GLN A 207 -9.09 16.88 0.79
CA GLN A 207 -8.17 17.71 -0.02
C GLN A 207 -8.86 18.58 -1.09
N SER A 208 -9.89 18.07 -1.77
CA SER A 208 -10.58 18.84 -2.82
C SER A 208 -11.58 19.87 -2.30
N SER A 209 -12.10 19.71 -1.09
CA SER A 209 -13.12 20.61 -0.51
C SER A 209 -12.59 21.53 0.57
N ASP A 210 -11.57 21.08 1.31
CA ASP A 210 -10.96 21.81 2.42
C ASP A 210 -9.46 21.45 2.49
N PRO A 211 -8.62 22.13 1.68
CA PRO A 211 -7.18 21.85 1.63
C PRO A 211 -6.45 22.13 2.96
N ASP A 212 -6.89 23.14 3.71
CA ASP A 212 -6.26 23.49 4.99
C ASP A 212 -6.53 22.41 6.03
N PHE A 213 -7.77 21.96 6.16
CA PHE A 213 -8.10 20.82 7.02
C PHE A 213 -7.37 19.55 6.57
N ALA A 214 -7.29 19.29 5.25
CA ALA A 214 -6.56 18.14 4.73
C ALA A 214 -5.09 18.16 5.14
N ARG A 215 -4.43 19.31 5.01
CA ARG A 215 -3.05 19.53 5.44
C ARG A 215 -2.87 19.24 6.93
N GLU A 216 -3.77 19.73 7.78
CA GLU A 216 -3.74 19.43 9.23
C GLU A 216 -3.80 17.93 9.50
N GLN A 217 -4.67 17.19 8.78
CA GLN A 217 -4.74 15.73 8.93
C GLN A 217 -3.44 15.04 8.50
N PHE A 218 -2.80 15.50 7.41
CA PHE A 218 -1.51 14.96 6.98
C PHE A 218 -0.39 15.23 7.99
N VAL A 219 -0.35 16.43 8.59
CA VAL A 219 0.61 16.76 9.66
C VAL A 219 0.42 15.84 10.88
N ILE A 220 -0.84 15.58 11.27
CA ILE A 220 -1.13 14.66 12.37
C ILE A 220 -0.70 13.24 12.01
N ALA A 221 -0.97 12.79 10.78
CA ALA A 221 -0.55 11.48 10.31
C ALA A 221 0.98 11.32 10.34
N ASP A 222 1.74 12.30 9.84
CA ASP A 222 3.20 12.26 9.86
C ASP A 222 3.75 12.17 11.28
N ARG A 223 3.16 12.93 12.23
CA ARG A 223 3.58 12.88 13.64
C ARG A 223 3.49 11.48 14.23
N PHE A 224 2.41 10.75 13.96
CA PHE A 224 2.28 9.37 14.43
C PHE A 224 3.25 8.42 13.69
N TYR A 225 3.34 8.52 12.36
CA TYR A 225 4.29 7.71 11.60
C TYR A 225 5.74 7.92 12.05
N ALA A 226 6.16 9.15 12.31
CA ALA A 226 7.52 9.50 12.73
C ALA A 226 7.96 8.84 14.04
N THR A 227 7.02 8.44 14.91
CA THR A 227 7.32 7.76 16.18
C THR A 227 7.44 6.24 16.05
N MET A 228 7.10 5.69 14.89
CA MET A 228 6.98 4.25 14.66
C MET A 228 8.07 3.77 13.69
N PRO A 229 8.89 2.77 14.06
CA PRO A 229 9.81 2.15 13.12
C PRO A 229 9.09 1.44 11.98
N GLY A 230 9.71 1.41 10.79
CA GLY A 230 9.15 0.72 9.62
C GLY A 230 8.10 1.51 8.83
N THR A 231 7.81 2.77 9.20
CA THR A 231 6.80 3.61 8.52
C THR A 231 7.41 4.59 7.52
N GLY A 232 8.67 4.40 7.12
CA GLY A 232 9.38 5.31 6.21
C GLY A 232 8.62 5.53 4.90
N LEU A 233 8.08 4.45 4.31
CA LEU A 233 7.29 4.54 3.09
C LEU A 233 5.97 5.29 3.29
N HIS A 234 5.28 5.08 4.41
CA HIS A 234 4.10 5.86 4.77
C HIS A 234 4.43 7.36 4.85
N ARG A 235 5.57 7.72 5.47
CA ARG A 235 6.02 9.12 5.53
C ARG A 235 6.33 9.70 4.15
N ALA A 236 6.86 8.91 3.22
CA ALA A 236 7.07 9.34 1.84
C ALA A 236 5.74 9.69 1.13
N TYR A 237 4.68 8.90 1.35
CA TYR A 237 3.34 9.23 0.87
C TYR A 237 2.77 10.49 1.50
N VAL A 238 2.95 10.67 2.82
CA VAL A 238 2.49 11.87 3.53
C VAL A 238 3.24 13.12 3.06
N ALA A 239 4.56 13.02 2.88
CA ALA A 239 5.40 14.09 2.37
C ALA A 239 5.00 14.53 0.97
N ALA A 240 4.64 13.60 0.08
CA ALA A 240 4.10 13.95 -1.24
C ALA A 240 2.84 14.82 -1.12
N GLN A 241 1.93 14.49 -0.19
CA GLN A 241 0.72 15.28 0.04
C GLN A 241 1.03 16.65 0.64
N LEU A 242 1.88 16.74 1.66
CA LEU A 242 2.26 18.01 2.28
C LEU A 242 2.99 18.92 1.29
N ALA A 243 3.91 18.37 0.50
CA ALA A 243 4.61 19.12 -0.55
C ALA A 243 3.67 19.62 -1.64
N SER A 244 2.63 18.86 -2.03
CA SER A 244 1.61 19.37 -2.95
C SER A 244 0.89 20.61 -2.40
N HIS A 245 0.66 20.71 -1.08
CA HIS A 245 0.08 21.91 -0.47
C HIS A 245 1.07 23.08 -0.42
N ALA A 246 2.36 22.82 -0.19
CA ALA A 246 3.40 23.85 -0.24
C ALA A 246 3.56 24.42 -1.66
N ILE A 247 3.63 23.55 -2.68
CA ILE A 247 3.67 23.94 -4.10
C ILE A 247 2.45 24.80 -4.47
N ALA A 248 1.25 24.40 -4.06
CA ALA A 248 0.03 25.16 -4.32
C ALA A 248 0.01 26.56 -3.70
N ARG A 249 0.79 26.79 -2.63
CA ARG A 249 0.98 28.12 -2.01
C ARG A 249 2.16 28.90 -2.59
N GLY A 250 2.89 28.32 -3.56
CA GLY A 250 4.10 28.93 -4.11
C GLY A 250 5.32 28.82 -3.18
N ASP A 251 5.31 27.88 -2.24
CA ASP A 251 6.44 27.63 -1.32
C ASP A 251 7.25 26.43 -1.83
N GLY A 252 8.20 26.71 -2.73
CA GLY A 252 9.02 25.70 -3.38
C GLY A 252 10.11 25.17 -2.44
N GLU A 253 10.70 26.03 -1.61
CA GLU A 253 11.69 25.67 -0.60
C GLU A 253 11.14 24.64 0.40
N GLU A 254 9.99 24.92 1.04
CA GLU A 254 9.34 23.98 1.97
C GLU A 254 9.02 22.64 1.29
N ALA A 255 8.53 22.68 0.03
CA ALA A 255 8.26 21.47 -0.73
C ALA A 255 9.52 20.63 -0.99
N LEU A 256 10.64 21.27 -1.35
CA LEU A 256 11.90 20.57 -1.61
C LEU A 256 12.49 19.94 -0.35
N GLU A 257 12.39 20.61 0.79
CA GLU A 257 12.81 20.06 2.09
C GLU A 257 12.05 18.76 2.42
N MET A 258 10.72 18.76 2.21
CA MET A 258 9.88 17.60 2.46
C MET A 258 10.16 16.44 1.50
N LEU A 259 10.40 16.73 0.21
CA LEU A 259 10.50 15.72 -0.85
C LEU A 259 11.88 15.05 -0.93
N THR A 260 12.95 15.82 -0.72
CA THR A 260 14.33 15.36 -0.94
C THR A 260 14.69 14.03 -0.26
N PRO A 261 14.41 13.83 1.05
CA PRO A 261 14.77 12.57 1.70
C PRO A 261 13.92 11.37 1.23
N GLN A 262 12.78 11.61 0.58
CA GLN A 262 11.76 10.58 0.33
C GLN A 262 11.98 9.80 -0.96
N VAL A 263 12.71 10.36 -1.93
CA VAL A 263 13.02 9.67 -3.20
C VAL A 263 13.79 8.37 -2.92
N ALA A 264 14.85 8.45 -2.12
CA ALA A 264 15.65 7.27 -1.74
C ALA A 264 14.85 6.26 -0.91
N VAL A 265 13.84 6.71 -0.16
CA VAL A 265 12.93 5.81 0.57
C VAL A 265 12.04 5.06 -0.42
N ALA A 266 11.37 5.78 -1.33
CA ALA A 266 10.51 5.17 -2.34
C ALA A 266 11.28 4.20 -3.27
N GLU A 267 12.52 4.52 -3.64
CA GLU A 267 13.41 3.63 -4.40
C GLU A 267 13.75 2.35 -3.63
N ARG A 268 14.05 2.46 -2.33
CA ARG A 268 14.35 1.29 -1.48
C ARG A 268 13.18 0.31 -1.36
N PHE A 269 11.95 0.83 -1.37
CA PHE A 269 10.73 0.04 -1.39
C PHE A 269 10.24 -0.26 -2.82
N GLU A 270 11.08 0.00 -3.83
CA GLU A 270 10.83 -0.26 -5.24
C GLU A 270 9.51 0.30 -5.78
N ASN A 271 9.05 1.43 -5.25
CA ASN A 271 7.77 2.04 -5.60
C ASN A 271 7.96 3.12 -6.68
N ALA A 272 8.05 2.69 -7.94
CA ALA A 272 8.32 3.56 -9.09
C ALA A 272 7.26 4.65 -9.28
N ALA A 273 5.98 4.36 -9.06
CA ALA A 273 4.91 5.34 -9.14
C ALA A 273 5.10 6.47 -8.11
N LEU A 274 5.49 6.12 -6.88
CA LEU A 274 5.81 7.11 -5.86
C LEU A 274 7.09 7.88 -6.20
N VAL A 275 8.16 7.21 -6.66
CA VAL A 275 9.39 7.89 -7.12
C VAL A 275 9.08 8.90 -8.23
N ALA A 276 8.27 8.51 -9.21
CA ALA A 276 7.81 9.40 -10.28
C ALA A 276 7.04 10.60 -9.72
N THR A 277 6.09 10.36 -8.80
CA THR A 277 5.32 11.45 -8.15
C THR A 277 6.24 12.42 -7.42
N LEU A 278 7.15 11.92 -6.59
CA LEU A 278 8.07 12.74 -5.80
C LEU A 278 8.96 13.59 -6.70
N LYS A 279 9.54 13.00 -7.76
CA LYS A 279 10.35 13.74 -8.74
C LYS A 279 9.52 14.77 -9.54
N MET A 280 8.29 14.45 -9.91
CA MET A 280 7.41 15.41 -10.58
C MET A 280 7.11 16.61 -9.68
N LEU A 281 6.82 16.38 -8.39
CA LEU A 281 6.62 17.45 -7.41
C LEU A 281 7.90 18.27 -7.19
N GLN A 282 9.07 17.61 -7.11
CA GLN A 282 10.37 18.30 -7.01
C GLN A 282 10.60 19.22 -8.22
N ALA A 283 10.23 18.78 -9.42
CA ALA A 283 10.38 19.60 -10.62
C ALA A 283 9.47 20.85 -10.60
N GLU A 284 8.25 20.76 -10.06
CA GLU A 284 7.39 21.94 -9.89
C GLU A 284 7.94 22.88 -8.80
N ALA A 285 8.41 22.34 -7.68
CA ALA A 285 9.01 23.13 -6.61
C ALA A 285 10.30 23.84 -7.06
N LEU A 286 11.16 23.18 -7.84
CA LEU A 286 12.34 23.80 -8.46
C LEU A 286 11.99 24.93 -9.42
N GLU A 287 10.86 24.85 -10.14
CA GLU A 287 10.41 25.95 -10.99
C GLU A 287 9.96 27.17 -10.20
N ILE A 288 9.26 26.96 -9.09
CA ILE A 288 8.90 28.04 -8.15
C ILE A 288 10.16 28.77 -7.66
N GLU A 289 11.22 28.02 -7.33
CA GLU A 289 12.51 28.56 -6.91
C GLU A 289 13.40 29.07 -8.08
N ASN A 290 12.85 29.23 -9.28
CA ASN A 290 13.56 29.70 -10.48
C ASN A 290 14.78 28.83 -10.90
N ARG A 291 14.81 27.56 -10.49
CA ARG A 291 15.85 26.56 -10.82
C ARG A 291 15.45 25.74 -12.05
N VAL A 292 15.15 26.43 -13.15
CA VAL A 292 14.51 25.86 -14.36
C VAL A 292 15.31 24.72 -15.00
N ALA A 293 16.64 24.83 -15.06
CA ALA A 293 17.49 23.79 -15.65
C ALA A 293 17.42 22.47 -14.86
N GLU A 294 17.45 22.57 -13.52
CA GLU A 294 17.34 21.42 -12.63
C GLU A 294 15.94 20.82 -12.68
N ALA A 295 14.89 21.66 -12.70
CA ALA A 295 13.52 21.21 -12.84
C ALA A 295 13.30 20.37 -14.12
N ARG A 296 13.88 20.80 -15.25
CA ARG A 296 13.81 20.05 -16.51
C ARG A 296 14.51 18.70 -16.41
N SER A 297 15.68 18.64 -15.77
CA SER A 297 16.41 17.38 -15.56
C SER A 297 15.61 16.42 -14.69
N VAL A 298 15.13 16.88 -13.53
CA VAL A 298 14.38 16.04 -12.59
C VAL A 298 13.06 15.56 -13.22
N ARG A 299 12.39 16.42 -14.01
CA ARG A 299 11.18 16.02 -14.74
C ARG A 299 11.48 14.93 -15.76
N LEU A 300 12.58 15.04 -16.52
CA LEU A 300 12.99 14.01 -17.47
C LEU A 300 13.26 12.67 -16.74
N ASP A 301 13.98 12.71 -15.62
CA ASP A 301 14.28 11.53 -14.80
C ASP A 301 13.00 10.85 -14.25
N SER A 302 11.96 11.64 -13.98
CA SER A 302 10.67 11.10 -13.51
C SER A 302 9.98 10.21 -14.55
N LEU A 303 10.22 10.42 -15.85
CA LEU A 303 9.46 9.77 -16.92
C LEU A 303 9.76 8.27 -17.05
N GLY A 304 11.01 7.86 -16.79
CA GLY A 304 11.38 6.44 -16.78
C GLY A 304 10.61 5.68 -15.70
N TRP A 305 10.63 6.21 -14.49
CA TRP A 305 9.84 5.69 -13.36
C TRP A 305 8.33 5.73 -13.63
N ALA A 306 7.84 6.81 -14.23
CA ALA A 306 6.43 6.99 -14.54
C ALA A 306 5.89 5.93 -15.51
N ARG A 307 6.67 5.57 -16.55
CA ARG A 307 6.30 4.50 -17.49
C ARG A 307 6.20 3.14 -16.82
N TYR A 308 7.10 2.85 -15.87
CA TYR A 308 7.03 1.59 -15.11
C TYR A 308 5.88 1.60 -14.09
N GLY A 309 5.72 2.70 -13.35
CA GLY A 309 4.74 2.85 -12.27
C GLY A 309 3.29 3.01 -12.75
N TYR A 310 3.05 3.89 -13.72
CA TYR A 310 1.72 4.20 -14.25
C TYR A 310 1.37 3.43 -15.53
N GLY A 311 2.36 2.89 -16.23
CA GLY A 311 2.16 2.16 -17.47
C GLY A 311 1.95 3.10 -18.65
N ALA A 312 0.72 3.15 -19.16
CA ALA A 312 0.39 3.79 -20.43
C ALA A 312 0.72 5.30 -20.45
N ASP A 313 1.16 5.79 -21.61
CA ASP A 313 1.58 7.20 -21.79
C ASP A 313 0.49 8.20 -21.37
N TRP A 314 -0.79 7.91 -21.64
CA TRP A 314 -1.88 8.79 -21.25
C TRP A 314 -2.00 8.95 -19.72
N ALA A 315 -1.67 7.92 -18.95
CA ALA A 315 -1.70 7.94 -17.48
C ALA A 315 -0.53 8.76 -16.95
N VAL A 316 0.66 8.61 -17.54
CA VAL A 316 1.83 9.46 -17.27
C VAL A 316 1.51 10.93 -17.54
N GLN A 317 0.91 11.23 -18.69
CA GLN A 317 0.51 12.60 -19.06
C GLN A 317 -0.58 13.16 -18.15
N ALA A 318 -1.55 12.33 -17.73
CA ALA A 318 -2.55 12.74 -16.76
C ALA A 318 -1.91 13.13 -15.43
N LYS A 319 -0.94 12.34 -14.94
CA LYS A 319 -0.23 12.64 -13.69
C LYS A 319 0.61 13.91 -13.79
N LEU A 320 1.32 14.11 -14.90
CA LEU A 320 2.08 15.34 -15.15
C LEU A 320 1.18 16.58 -15.14
N ARG A 321 -0.01 16.50 -15.74
CA ARG A 321 -0.99 17.60 -15.70
C ARG A 321 -1.54 17.84 -14.30
N GLU A 322 -1.87 16.78 -13.56
CA GLU A 322 -2.34 16.86 -12.18
C GLU A 322 -1.31 17.57 -11.29
N VAL A 323 -0.04 17.15 -11.36
CA VAL A 323 1.06 17.75 -10.58
C VAL A 323 1.37 19.17 -11.06
N GLY A 324 1.42 19.40 -12.37
CA GLY A 324 1.68 20.71 -12.95
C GLY A 324 0.61 21.75 -12.62
N ALA A 325 -0.66 21.35 -12.45
CA ALA A 325 -1.75 22.23 -12.07
C ALA A 325 -1.65 22.75 -10.62
N LEU A 326 -0.78 22.16 -9.79
CA LEU A 326 -0.48 22.67 -8.45
C LEU A 326 0.41 23.90 -8.50
N ASN A 327 1.22 24.06 -9.55
CA ASN A 327 2.19 25.15 -9.64
C ASN A 327 1.48 26.47 -9.99
N PRO A 328 1.51 27.50 -9.11
CA PRO A 328 0.83 28.76 -9.37
C PRO A 328 1.41 29.51 -10.59
N LEU A 329 2.65 29.21 -10.99
CA LEU A 329 3.28 29.79 -12.19
C LEU A 329 2.73 29.23 -13.50
N ARG A 330 1.89 28.18 -13.46
CA ARG A 330 1.33 27.47 -14.63
C ARG A 330 -0.20 27.55 -14.72
N GLY A 331 -0.82 28.39 -13.89
CA GLY A 331 -2.27 28.60 -13.89
C GLY A 331 -2.78 29.19 -15.22
N PRO A 332 -4.09 29.26 -15.45
CA PRO A 332 -4.68 29.61 -16.76
C PRO A 332 -4.30 31.00 -17.33
N ASN A 333 -3.49 31.79 -16.64
CA ASN A 333 -3.01 33.11 -17.07
C ASN A 333 -1.47 33.19 -17.25
N GLY A 334 -0.74 32.07 -17.36
CA GLY A 334 0.70 32.09 -17.65
C GLY A 334 1.25 30.70 -17.93
#